data_AF-A0A8H5CPR9-F1
#
_entry.id   AF-A0A8H5CPR9-F1
#
_cell.length_a   1.000
_cell.length_b   1.000
_cell.length_c   1.000
_cell.angle_alpha   90.00
_cell.angle_beta   90.00
_cell.angle_gamma   90.00
#
_symmetry.space_group_name_H-M   'P 1'
#
loop_
_entity.id
_entity.type
_entity.pdbx_description
1 polymer ?
#
loop_
_entity_poly.entity_id
_entity_poly.type
_entity_poly.pdbx_seq_one_letter_code
_entity_poly.pdbx_strand_id
1 'polypeptide(L)'
;MGSTVDANKSSYGSGLLQFTQFCDEHEIPEEAQLPADQVILTAFIGWECGKVLGKTVSQHLSGLLAWHNIHGMPWAGEDSWVKMGRATAHKEGTEHQRDPQVPVSQEHLFALAEDLDETKSKDAAVLACAMSTTWAVRRLGKTTVHSAKKFSEISRFERCEYSGHREGRCLCSGNTFTLDKDNKATGRKDDGY
;
A
#
# COMPACT_ATOMS: atom_id res chain seq x y z
N MET A 1 9.95 12.26 9.93
CA MET A 1 9.17 12.22 8.67
C MET A 1 9.42 10.86 8.05
N GLY A 2 8.41 10.27 7.40
CA GLY A 2 8.52 8.98 6.73
C GLY A 2 7.17 8.51 6.24
N SER A 3 6.57 9.31 5.36
CA SER A 3 5.28 9.02 4.74
C SER A 3 5.54 8.40 3.38
N THR A 4 5.02 7.19 3.16
CA THR A 4 4.94 6.42 1.91
C THR A 4 6.24 6.00 1.23
N VAL A 5 7.24 6.89 1.05
CA VAL A 5 8.53 6.52 0.44
C VAL A 5 9.36 5.57 1.29
N ASP A 6 9.37 5.73 2.61
CA ASP A 6 10.18 4.86 3.48
C ASP A 6 9.55 3.48 3.68
N ALA A 7 8.21 3.38 3.63
CA ALA A 7 7.52 2.09 3.56
C ALA A 7 7.89 1.35 2.27
N ASN A 8 7.92 2.06 1.13
CA ASN A 8 8.32 1.48 -0.15
C ASN A 8 9.80 1.05 -0.16
N LYS A 9 10.70 1.82 0.47
CA LYS A 9 12.12 1.43 0.62
C LYS A 9 12.28 0.15 1.44
N SER A 10 11.53 0.03 2.54
CA SER A 10 11.52 -1.19 3.35
C SER A 10 11.01 -2.40 2.55
N SER A 11 10.00 -2.21 1.71
CA SER A 11 9.45 -3.24 0.83
C SER A 11 10.47 -3.75 -0.20
N TYR A 12 11.29 -2.86 -0.79
CA TYR A 12 12.36 -3.27 -1.71
C TYR A 12 13.48 -4.03 -0.99
N GLY A 13 13.89 -3.54 0.18
CA GLY A 13 14.91 -4.21 1.00
C GLY A 13 14.51 -5.61 1.43
N SER A 14 13.22 -5.84 1.72
CA SER A 14 12.68 -7.17 2.02
C SER A 14 12.91 -8.16 0.88
N GLY A 15 12.65 -7.76 -0.37
CA GLY A 15 12.84 -8.63 -1.54
C GLY A 15 14.29 -9.03 -1.75
N LEU A 16 15.20 -8.06 -1.61
CA LEU A 16 16.63 -8.31 -1.75
C LEU A 16 17.14 -9.25 -0.65
N LEU A 17 16.71 -9.05 0.60
CA LEU A 17 17.07 -9.91 1.73
C LEU A 17 16.61 -11.37 1.51
N GLN A 18 15.37 -11.57 1.05
CA GLN A 18 14.88 -12.92 0.77
C GLN A 18 15.65 -13.57 -0.37
N PHE A 19 16.01 -12.80 -1.41
CA PHE A 19 16.82 -13.31 -2.52
C PHE A 19 18.23 -13.70 -2.08
N THR A 20 18.90 -12.90 -1.27
CA THR A 20 20.23 -13.26 -0.74
C THR A 20 20.16 -14.52 0.13
N GLN A 21 19.12 -14.67 0.96
CA GLN A 21 18.90 -15.89 1.75
C GLN A 21 18.70 -17.12 0.86
N PHE A 22 17.92 -16.99 -0.22
CA PHE A 22 17.77 -18.03 -1.22
C PHE A 22 19.10 -18.38 -1.89
N CYS A 23 19.90 -17.38 -2.27
CA CYS A 23 21.22 -17.60 -2.87
C CYS A 23 22.18 -18.30 -1.91
N ASP A 24 22.18 -17.93 -0.63
CA ASP A 24 22.99 -18.57 0.41
C ASP A 24 22.58 -20.03 0.63
N GLU A 25 21.27 -20.32 0.69
CA GLU A 25 20.73 -21.67 0.89
C GLU A 25 21.01 -22.61 -0.30
N HIS A 26 21.05 -22.06 -1.52
CA HIS A 26 21.28 -22.81 -2.76
C HIS A 26 22.72 -22.71 -3.28
N GLU A 27 23.63 -22.14 -2.49
CA GLU A 27 25.06 -21.98 -2.82
C GLU A 27 25.28 -21.30 -4.20
N ILE A 28 24.45 -20.31 -4.53
CA ILE A 28 24.53 -19.60 -5.80
C ILE A 28 25.71 -18.63 -5.78
N PRO A 29 26.70 -18.77 -6.69
CA PRO A 29 27.87 -17.91 -6.72
C PRO A 29 27.46 -16.46 -6.97
N GLU A 30 28.15 -15.51 -6.34
CA GLU A 30 27.83 -14.08 -6.38
C GLU A 30 27.80 -13.55 -7.82
N GLU A 31 28.65 -14.08 -8.70
CA GLU A 31 28.71 -13.72 -10.12
C GLU A 31 27.44 -14.11 -10.90
N ALA A 32 26.68 -15.10 -10.41
CA ALA A 32 25.42 -15.53 -10.99
C ALA A 32 24.19 -14.83 -10.37
N GLN A 33 24.37 -14.10 -9.27
CA GLN A 33 23.29 -13.35 -8.63
C GLN A 33 22.94 -12.08 -9.42
N LEU A 34 23.90 -11.56 -10.18
CA LEU A 34 23.73 -10.34 -10.97
C LEU A 34 24.54 -10.39 -12.29
N PRO A 35 23.88 -10.40 -13.47
CA PRO A 35 22.42 -10.41 -13.67
C PRO A 35 21.81 -11.77 -13.32
N ALA A 36 20.69 -11.74 -12.59
CA ALA A 36 19.92 -12.95 -12.29
C ALA A 36 19.23 -13.47 -13.55
N ASP A 37 19.63 -14.67 -13.98
CA ASP A 37 19.01 -15.33 -15.13
C ASP A 37 17.56 -15.74 -14.84
N GLN A 38 16.77 -15.94 -15.89
CA GLN A 38 15.37 -16.39 -15.81
C GLN A 38 15.21 -17.66 -14.98
N VAL A 39 16.18 -18.58 -15.02
CA VAL A 39 16.15 -19.83 -14.26
C VAL A 39 16.26 -19.56 -12.77
N ILE A 40 17.17 -18.68 -12.36
CA ILE A 40 17.38 -18.29 -10.96
C ILE A 40 16.14 -17.55 -10.44
N LEU A 41 15.59 -16.62 -11.23
CA LEU A 41 14.36 -15.90 -10.87
C LEU A 41 13.16 -16.86 -10.73
N THR A 42 13.04 -17.84 -11.63
CA THR A 42 11.94 -18.83 -11.56
C THR A 42 12.12 -19.77 -10.37
N ALA A 43 13.35 -20.20 -10.09
CA ALA A 43 13.67 -21.02 -8.92
C ALA A 43 13.39 -20.27 -7.61
N PHE A 44 13.76 -18.99 -7.54
CA PHE A 44 13.44 -18.13 -6.41
C PHE A 44 11.93 -18.03 -6.17
N ILE A 45 11.13 -17.80 -7.24
CA ILE A 45 9.67 -17.80 -7.14
C ILE A 45 9.14 -19.15 -6.65
N GLY A 46 9.71 -20.25 -7.12
CA GLY A 46 9.37 -21.61 -6.66
C GLY A 46 9.68 -21.81 -5.17
N TRP A 47 10.80 -21.27 -4.69
CA TRP A 47 11.19 -21.32 -3.28
C TRP A 47 10.25 -20.48 -2.39
N GLU A 48 9.72 -19.36 -2.88
CA GLU A 48 8.72 -18.55 -2.17
C GLU A 48 7.28 -19.07 -2.32
N CYS A 49 7.03 -19.93 -3.31
CA CYS A 49 5.72 -20.45 -3.62
C CYS A 49 5.13 -21.20 -2.42
N GLY A 50 3.92 -20.84 -2.02
CA GLY A 50 3.24 -21.43 -0.85
C GLY A 50 3.81 -20.99 0.51
N LYS A 51 4.87 -20.16 0.58
CA LYS A 51 5.32 -19.55 1.85
C LYS A 51 4.73 -18.16 2.07
N VAL A 52 4.45 -17.45 0.97
CA VAL A 52 3.96 -16.07 0.99
C VAL A 52 2.83 -15.85 0.00
N LEU A 53 2.08 -14.76 0.19
CA LEU A 53 1.09 -14.30 -0.79
C LEU A 53 1.77 -13.98 -2.13
N GLY A 54 1.13 -14.31 -3.26
CA GLY A 54 1.70 -13.99 -4.59
C GLY A 54 1.94 -12.49 -4.82
N LYS A 55 1.17 -11.62 -4.13
CA LYS A 55 1.43 -10.18 -4.11
C LYS A 55 2.80 -9.84 -3.47
N THR A 56 3.19 -10.57 -2.44
CA THR A 56 4.49 -10.42 -1.78
C THR A 56 5.62 -10.85 -2.71
N VAL A 57 5.47 -11.96 -3.44
CA VAL A 57 6.46 -12.39 -4.46
C VAL A 57 6.67 -11.29 -5.50
N SER A 58 5.58 -10.71 -6.01
CA SER A 58 5.65 -9.58 -6.96
C SER A 58 6.37 -8.35 -6.38
N GLN A 59 6.17 -8.08 -5.09
CA GLN A 59 6.88 -7.01 -4.38
C GLN A 59 8.37 -7.33 -4.24
N HIS A 60 8.73 -8.58 -3.94
CA HIS A 60 10.13 -9.01 -3.86
C HIS A 60 10.83 -8.86 -5.21
N LEU A 61 10.22 -9.35 -6.29
CA LEU A 61 10.73 -9.17 -7.66
C LEU A 61 10.89 -7.70 -8.04
N SER A 62 10.01 -6.81 -7.56
CA SER A 62 10.16 -5.36 -7.76
C SER A 62 11.41 -4.80 -7.06
N GLY A 63 11.78 -5.36 -5.90
CA GLY A 63 13.04 -5.08 -5.20
C GLY A 63 14.26 -5.57 -6.00
N LEU A 64 14.20 -6.78 -6.55
CA LEU A 64 15.26 -7.31 -7.41
C LEU A 64 15.42 -6.48 -8.69
N LEU A 65 14.32 -6.08 -9.32
CA LEU A 65 14.35 -5.20 -10.49
C LEU A 65 15.00 -3.85 -10.15
N ALA A 66 14.65 -3.25 -9.01
CA ALA A 66 15.28 -2.01 -8.56
C ALA A 66 16.79 -2.20 -8.34
N TRP A 67 17.20 -3.33 -7.76
CA TRP A 67 18.61 -3.68 -7.60
C TRP A 67 19.33 -3.81 -8.95
N HIS A 68 18.76 -4.53 -9.92
CA HIS A 68 19.33 -4.63 -11.28
C HIS A 68 19.47 -3.27 -11.95
N ASN A 69 18.45 -2.40 -11.83
CA ASN A 69 18.48 -1.05 -12.38
C ASN A 69 19.57 -0.18 -11.75
N ILE A 70 19.79 -0.27 -10.43
CA ILE A 70 20.85 0.47 -9.73
C ILE A 70 22.23 0.07 -10.26
N HIS A 71 22.44 -1.22 -10.54
CA HIS A 71 23.69 -1.74 -11.07
C HIS A 71 23.80 -1.69 -12.60
N GLY A 72 22.77 -1.22 -13.31
CA GLY A 72 22.75 -1.12 -14.78
C GLY A 72 22.77 -2.48 -15.49
N MET A 73 22.26 -3.53 -14.85
CA MET A 73 22.31 -4.90 -15.35
C MET A 73 21.01 -5.31 -16.06
N PRO A 74 21.07 -6.21 -17.06
CA PRO A 74 19.89 -6.65 -17.79
C PRO A 74 18.94 -7.42 -16.88
N TRP A 75 17.63 -7.22 -17.07
CA TRP A 75 16.58 -7.86 -16.28
C TRP A 75 15.87 -8.95 -17.09
N ALA A 76 15.96 -10.20 -16.61
CA ALA A 76 15.32 -11.36 -17.25
C ALA A 76 13.88 -11.63 -16.77
N GLY A 77 13.32 -10.79 -15.89
CA GLY A 77 12.03 -11.10 -15.26
C GLY A 77 10.82 -11.03 -16.20
N GLU A 78 10.96 -10.44 -17.39
CA GLU A 78 9.90 -10.42 -18.40
C GLU A 78 9.78 -11.71 -19.22
N ASP A 79 10.65 -12.70 -18.94
CA ASP A 79 10.57 -14.00 -19.57
C ASP A 79 9.27 -14.77 -19.23
N SER A 80 8.87 -15.63 -20.15
CA SER A 80 7.68 -16.48 -20.05
C SER A 80 7.68 -17.43 -18.84
N TRP A 81 8.84 -17.99 -18.47
CA TRP A 81 8.99 -18.88 -17.33
C TRP A 81 8.77 -18.14 -16.01
N VAL A 82 9.35 -16.94 -15.89
CA VAL A 82 9.17 -16.08 -14.72
C VAL A 82 7.70 -15.63 -14.59
N LYS A 83 7.05 -15.32 -15.71
CA LYS A 83 5.60 -15.00 -15.74
C LYS A 83 4.73 -16.18 -15.31
N MET A 84 5.06 -17.39 -15.76
CA MET A 84 4.37 -18.60 -15.36
C MET A 84 4.57 -18.89 -13.88
N GLY A 85 5.80 -18.78 -13.37
CA GLY A 85 6.12 -18.91 -11.95
C GLY A 85 5.32 -17.92 -11.10
N ARG A 86 5.25 -16.65 -11.51
CA ARG A 86 4.42 -15.62 -10.84
C ARG A 86 2.95 -16.04 -10.78
N ALA A 87 2.40 -16.55 -11.88
CA ALA A 87 1.01 -17.01 -11.93
C ALA A 87 0.75 -18.20 -10.99
N THR A 88 1.69 -19.14 -10.91
CA THR A 88 1.63 -20.27 -9.97
C THR A 88 1.68 -19.79 -8.52
N ALA A 89 2.65 -18.94 -8.18
CA ALA A 89 2.77 -18.37 -6.83
C ALA A 89 1.52 -17.58 -6.41
N HIS A 90 0.85 -16.91 -7.37
CA HIS A 90 -0.42 -16.24 -7.11
C HIS A 90 -1.55 -17.21 -6.77
N LYS A 91 -1.61 -18.37 -7.41
CA LYS A 91 -2.63 -19.39 -7.13
C LYS A 91 -2.38 -20.07 -5.80
N GLU A 92 -1.16 -20.54 -5.56
CA GLU A 92 -0.79 -21.20 -4.29
C GLU A 92 -0.86 -20.23 -3.10
N GLY A 93 -0.55 -18.96 -3.32
CA GLY A 93 -0.64 -17.93 -2.27
C GLY A 93 -2.07 -17.63 -1.82
N THR A 94 -3.12 -18.11 -2.52
CA THR A 94 -4.52 -17.85 -2.10
C THR A 94 -4.86 -18.49 -0.76
N GLU A 95 -4.23 -19.60 -0.39
CA GLU A 95 -4.41 -20.23 0.93
C GLU A 95 -3.98 -19.28 2.07
N HIS A 96 -2.99 -18.43 1.81
CA HIS A 96 -2.46 -17.47 2.79
C HIS A 96 -3.28 -16.17 2.82
N GLN A 97 -4.26 -16.03 1.93
CA GLN A 97 -5.08 -14.83 1.84
C GLN A 97 -6.17 -14.88 2.91
N ARG A 98 -6.20 -13.83 3.75
CA ARG A 98 -7.30 -13.63 4.69
C ARG A 98 -8.62 -13.46 3.94
N ASP A 99 -9.66 -14.08 4.46
CA ASP A 99 -11.02 -13.88 3.98
C ASP A 99 -11.37 -12.38 3.98
N PRO A 100 -12.08 -11.91 2.94
CA PRO A 100 -12.55 -10.54 2.88
C PRO A 100 -13.34 -10.18 4.15
N GLN A 101 -12.91 -9.14 4.85
CA GLN A 101 -13.65 -8.64 6.01
C GLN A 101 -14.98 -8.02 5.56
N VAL A 102 -16.04 -8.27 6.34
CA VAL A 102 -17.35 -7.65 6.09
C VAL A 102 -17.24 -6.12 6.19
N PRO A 103 -17.99 -5.37 5.35
CA PRO A 103 -18.06 -3.92 5.48
C PRO A 103 -18.55 -3.50 6.87
N VAL A 104 -18.09 -2.33 7.33
CA VAL A 104 -18.59 -1.74 8.59
C VAL A 104 -20.07 -1.39 8.41
N SER A 105 -20.96 -2.10 9.11
CA SER A 105 -22.40 -1.85 9.13
C SER A 105 -22.74 -0.75 10.14
N GLN A 106 -23.98 -0.24 10.05
CA GLN A 106 -24.52 0.70 11.04
C GLN A 106 -24.62 0.06 12.43
N GLU A 107 -24.89 -1.25 12.50
CA GLU A 107 -24.95 -2.01 13.76
C GLU A 107 -23.61 -1.96 14.50
N HIS A 108 -22.49 -2.07 13.77
CA HIS A 108 -21.17 -1.91 14.39
C HIS A 108 -20.94 -0.50 14.94
N LEU A 109 -21.51 0.54 14.31
CA LEU A 109 -21.43 1.92 14.82
C LEU A 109 -22.32 2.14 16.05
N PHE A 110 -23.50 1.53 16.09
CA PHE A 110 -24.39 1.59 17.25
C PHE A 110 -23.78 0.86 18.46
N ALA A 111 -23.27 -0.36 18.27
CA ALA A 111 -22.57 -1.08 19.31
C ALA A 111 -21.36 -0.29 19.84
N LEU A 112 -20.60 0.35 18.94
CA LEU A 112 -19.49 1.21 19.33
C LEU A 112 -19.95 2.44 20.13
N ALA A 113 -21.09 3.04 19.79
CA ALA A 113 -21.63 4.19 20.51
C ALA A 113 -22.17 3.82 21.90
N GLU A 114 -22.77 2.64 22.05
CA GLU A 114 -23.28 2.15 23.34
C GLU A 114 -22.16 1.87 24.35
N ASP A 115 -21.02 1.36 23.88
CA ASP A 115 -19.88 1.01 24.74
C ASP A 115 -18.96 2.22 25.08
N LEU A 116 -19.07 3.33 24.34
CA LEU A 116 -18.24 4.52 24.53
C LEU A 116 -18.90 5.55 25.44
N ASP A 117 -18.13 6.09 26.38
CA ASP A 117 -18.58 7.14 27.28
C ASP A 117 -18.31 8.52 26.69
N GLU A 118 -19.34 9.16 26.13
CA GLU A 118 -19.23 10.49 25.51
C GLU A 118 -18.79 11.60 26.47
N THR A 119 -18.84 11.39 27.79
CA THR A 119 -18.31 12.36 28.76
C THR A 119 -16.77 12.42 28.73
N LYS A 120 -16.11 11.36 28.24
CA LYS A 120 -14.67 11.32 28.04
C LYS A 120 -14.31 11.87 26.66
N SER A 121 -13.52 12.93 26.63
CA SER A 121 -13.07 13.58 25.38
C SER A 121 -12.37 12.64 24.39
N LYS A 122 -11.69 11.60 24.89
CA LYS A 122 -11.06 10.56 24.06
C LYS A 122 -12.11 9.71 23.34
N ASP A 123 -13.12 9.25 24.05
CA ASP A 123 -14.12 8.31 23.54
C ASP A 123 -15.05 9.03 22.55
N ALA A 124 -15.44 10.27 22.86
CA ALA A 124 -16.13 11.15 21.91
C ALA A 124 -15.34 11.37 20.61
N ALA A 125 -14.02 11.57 20.69
CA ALA A 125 -13.17 11.73 19.51
C ALA A 125 -13.06 10.44 18.67
N VAL A 126 -13.01 9.28 19.32
CA VAL A 126 -13.02 7.97 18.63
C VAL A 126 -14.33 7.77 17.87
N LEU A 127 -15.47 8.05 18.51
CA LEU A 127 -16.79 7.94 17.89
C LEU A 127 -16.93 8.89 16.70
N ALA A 128 -16.55 10.16 16.87
CA ALA A 128 -16.57 11.15 15.78
C ALA A 128 -15.68 10.75 14.61
N CYS A 129 -14.50 10.19 14.87
CA CYS A 129 -13.60 9.67 13.83
C CYS A 129 -14.24 8.48 13.10
N ALA A 130 -14.80 7.51 13.82
CA ALA A 130 -15.42 6.31 13.25
C ALA A 130 -16.60 6.70 12.33
N MET A 131 -17.50 7.55 12.81
CA MET A 131 -18.61 8.06 12.01
C MET A 131 -18.10 8.80 10.76
N SER A 132 -17.16 9.74 10.94
CA SER A 132 -16.59 10.51 9.82
C SER A 132 -15.90 9.62 8.79
N THR A 133 -15.21 8.55 9.20
CA THR A 133 -14.58 7.61 8.26
C THR A 133 -15.60 6.79 7.50
N THR A 134 -16.62 6.29 8.19
CA THR A 134 -17.60 5.38 7.59
C THR A 134 -18.49 6.13 6.61
N TRP A 135 -19.05 7.27 7.03
CA TRP A 135 -19.95 8.07 6.18
C TRP A 135 -19.24 8.77 5.02
N ALA A 136 -17.97 9.17 5.21
CA ALA A 136 -17.19 9.76 4.12
C ALA A 136 -16.43 8.72 3.28
N VAL A 137 -16.56 7.43 3.59
CA VAL A 137 -15.84 6.32 2.92
C VAL A 137 -14.32 6.58 2.86
N ARG A 138 -13.76 7.06 3.98
CA ARG A 138 -12.33 7.41 4.09
C ARG A 138 -11.55 6.32 4.78
N ARG A 139 -10.30 6.13 4.34
CA ARG A 139 -9.32 5.33 5.08
C ARG A 139 -9.06 5.98 6.44
N LEU A 140 -8.99 5.19 7.51
CA LEU A 140 -8.78 5.69 8.87
C LEU A 140 -7.51 6.56 9.01
N GLY A 141 -6.45 6.27 8.25
CA GLY A 141 -5.22 7.07 8.26
C GLY A 141 -5.36 8.49 7.67
N LYS A 142 -6.49 8.80 7.03
CA LYS A 142 -6.83 10.14 6.52
C LYS A 142 -7.59 10.99 7.54
N THR A 143 -8.39 10.38 8.42
CA THR A 143 -9.12 11.08 9.49
C THR A 143 -8.31 11.18 10.78
N THR A 144 -7.40 10.24 11.02
CA THR A 144 -6.55 10.20 12.21
C THR A 144 -5.15 10.74 11.93
N VAL A 145 -4.55 11.37 12.94
CA VAL A 145 -3.15 11.83 12.91
C VAL A 145 -2.29 10.82 13.66
N HIS A 146 -1.15 10.46 13.09
CA HIS A 146 -0.27 9.42 13.66
C HIS A 146 0.44 9.87 14.95
N SER A 147 0.48 11.16 15.25
CA SER A 147 1.09 11.72 16.47
C SER A 147 0.62 13.16 16.70
N ALA A 148 0.41 13.55 17.96
CA ALA A 148 0.03 14.91 18.33
C ALA A 148 1.00 15.98 17.77
N LYS A 149 2.31 15.66 17.67
CA LYS A 149 3.33 16.58 17.11
C LYS A 149 3.15 16.88 15.63
N LYS A 150 2.39 16.06 14.90
CA LYS A 150 2.09 16.23 13.48
C LYS A 150 0.72 16.88 13.25
N PHE A 151 0.03 17.27 14.31
CA PHE A 151 -1.23 17.98 14.19
C PHE A 151 -0.95 19.43 13.79
N SER A 152 -1.36 19.79 12.58
CA SER A 152 -1.38 21.16 12.09
C SER A 152 -2.83 21.59 11.89
N GLU A 153 -3.22 22.67 12.54
CA GLU A 153 -4.60 23.18 12.57
C GLU A 153 -5.18 23.49 11.18
N ILE A 154 -4.33 23.71 10.17
CA ILE A 154 -4.73 24.29 8.87
C ILE A 154 -4.95 23.26 7.74
N SER A 155 -4.57 21.98 7.89
CA SER A 155 -4.51 21.10 6.71
C SER A 155 -4.88 19.66 6.96
N ARG A 156 -6.13 19.28 6.66
CA ARG A 156 -6.41 17.91 6.19
C ARG A 156 -7.79 17.62 5.61
N PHE A 157 -8.75 18.54 5.69
CA PHE A 157 -10.05 18.29 5.09
C PHE A 157 -9.98 18.57 3.58
N GLU A 158 -9.35 17.66 2.83
CA GLU A 158 -9.62 17.52 1.39
C GLU A 158 -11.14 17.37 1.28
N ARG A 159 -11.85 18.41 0.82
CA ARG A 159 -13.29 18.31 0.56
C ARG A 159 -13.44 17.39 -0.65
N CYS A 160 -14.03 16.21 -0.47
CA CYS A 160 -14.50 15.47 -1.64
C CYS A 160 -15.70 16.24 -2.16
N GLU A 161 -15.55 16.94 -3.28
CA GLU A 161 -16.69 17.46 -4.02
C GLU A 161 -17.40 16.28 -4.66
N TYR A 162 -18.69 16.13 -4.35
CA TYR A 162 -19.52 15.09 -4.92
C TYR A 162 -19.72 15.36 -6.42
N SER A 163 -19.07 14.59 -7.28
CA SER A 163 -19.16 14.77 -8.74
C SER A 163 -20.20 13.87 -9.42
N GLY A 164 -21.09 13.23 -8.64
CA GLY A 164 -22.19 12.40 -9.14
C GLY A 164 -21.97 10.88 -9.01
N HIS A 165 -22.98 10.12 -9.45
CA HIS A 165 -23.07 8.67 -9.28
C HIS A 165 -23.03 7.96 -10.64
N ARG A 166 -22.12 7.00 -10.83
CA ARG A 166 -22.12 6.09 -12.01
C ARG A 166 -21.94 4.65 -11.52
N GLU A 167 -22.90 3.79 -11.84
CA GLU A 167 -22.84 2.34 -11.57
C GLU A 167 -22.47 1.96 -10.10
N GLY A 168 -23.13 2.58 -9.11
CA GLY A 168 -22.97 2.18 -7.71
C GLY A 168 -21.62 2.56 -7.07
N ARG A 169 -20.79 3.37 -7.75
CA ARG A 169 -19.53 3.87 -7.20
C ARG A 169 -19.58 5.38 -7.04
N CYS A 170 -19.24 5.86 -5.84
CA CYS A 170 -19.08 7.28 -5.56
C CYS A 170 -17.77 7.76 -6.21
N LEU A 171 -17.86 8.69 -7.16
CA LEU A 171 -16.69 9.33 -7.76
C LEU A 171 -16.30 10.53 -6.87
N CYS A 172 -15.16 10.43 -6.20
CA CYS A 172 -14.52 11.55 -5.51
C CYS A 172 -13.33 12.02 -6.35
N SER A 173 -13.39 13.22 -6.94
CA SER A 173 -12.20 13.88 -7.50
C SER A 173 -11.37 14.51 -6.37
N GLY A 174 -10.09 14.18 -6.32
CA GLY A 174 -9.16 14.75 -5.34
C GLY A 174 -8.50 16.00 -5.88
N ASN A 175 -9.12 17.18 -5.69
CA ASN A 175 -8.41 18.44 -5.89
C ASN A 175 -7.70 18.82 -4.59
N THR A 176 -6.36 18.84 -4.63
CA THR A 176 -5.54 19.29 -3.51
C THR A 176 -5.58 20.82 -3.47
N PHE A 177 -6.31 21.41 -2.53
CA PHE A 177 -6.28 22.85 -2.28
C PHE A 177 -5.41 23.12 -1.06
N THR A 178 -4.20 23.63 -1.27
CA THR A 178 -3.36 24.17 -0.19
C THR A 178 -3.80 25.60 0.08
N LEU A 179 -4.36 25.86 1.26
CA LEU A 179 -4.55 27.23 1.75
C LEU A 179 -3.23 27.69 2.38
N ASP A 180 -2.55 28.63 1.72
CA ASP A 180 -1.48 29.40 2.36
C ASP A 180 -2.08 30.32 3.44
N LYS A 181 -1.26 30.64 4.44
CA LYS A 181 -1.61 31.42 5.65
C LYS A 181 -2.26 32.79 5.38
N ASP A 182 -2.23 33.27 4.13
CA ASP A 182 -2.71 34.58 3.73
C ASP A 182 -4.08 34.57 3.03
N ASN A 183 -4.81 33.45 3.07
CA ASN A 183 -6.21 33.35 2.64
C ASN A 183 -6.47 33.87 1.19
N LYS A 184 -5.50 33.66 0.28
CA LYS A 184 -5.64 33.93 -1.15
C LYS A 184 -5.71 32.61 -1.93
N ALA A 185 -6.86 32.38 -2.56
CA ALA A 185 -7.07 31.29 -3.50
C ALA A 185 -6.33 31.57 -4.81
N THR A 186 -5.15 30.97 -5.03
CA THR A 186 -4.51 30.96 -6.34
C THR A 186 -4.75 29.61 -7.02
N GLY A 187 -5.68 29.59 -7.98
CA GLY A 187 -5.92 28.42 -8.82
C GLY A 187 -4.81 28.28 -9.87
N ARG A 188 -4.13 27.14 -9.92
CA ARG A 188 -3.29 26.73 -11.04
C ARG A 188 -4.13 25.86 -11.96
N LYS A 189 -4.33 26.30 -13.21
CA LYS A 189 -4.84 25.45 -14.29
C LYS A 189 -3.67 24.58 -14.75
N ASP A 190 -3.84 23.27 -14.66
CA ASP A 190 -2.93 22.33 -15.31
C ASP A 190 -3.43 22.17 -16.76
N ASP A 191 -2.72 22.83 -17.68
CA ASP A 191 -2.87 22.64 -19.11
C ASP A 191 -2.27 21.28 -19.48
N GLY A 192 -3.03 20.47 -20.20
CA GLY A 192 -2.68 19.10 -20.50
C GLY A 192 -1.46 18.93 -21.40
N TYR A 193 -0.77 17.81 -21.19
CA TYR A 193 -0.40 16.85 -22.23
C TYR A 193 -0.14 15.48 -21.60
#